data_AF-A0A960MSH9-F1
#
_entry.id   AF-A0A960MSH9-F1
#
_cell.length_a   1.000
_cell.length_b   1.000
_cell.length_c   1.000
_cell.angle_alpha   90.00
_cell.angle_beta   90.00
_cell.angle_gamma   90.00
#
_symmetry.space_group_name_H-M   'P 1'
#
loop_
_entity.id
_entity.type
_entity.pdbx_description
1 polymer ?
#
loop_
_entity_poly.entity_id
_entity_poly.type
_entity_poly.pdbx_seq_one_letter_code
_entity_poly.pdbx_strand_id
1 'polypeptide(L)'
;MISPKIKAGCGVVAVFGLGFLLGGLCLLFVILKIVPLSEGWKSDRSKEFVANHLGNQLDLTDEQRVQLRPIVDEALERRWKLRRDYLMEDQRLLNEEYFPEVAALLTDKQKEKARKLLERWKRDQKFKIDPSKPDAGAISSPPTP
;
A
#
# COMPACT_ATOMS: atom_id res chain seq x y z
N MET A 1 -43.25 1.82 -31.16
CA MET A 1 -43.07 0.52 -30.48
C MET A 1 -41.58 0.20 -30.40
N ILE A 2 -41.00 0.09 -29.20
CA ILE A 2 -39.58 -0.23 -29.02
C ILE A 2 -39.39 -1.74 -29.20
N SER A 3 -38.42 -2.13 -30.04
CA SER A 3 -38.09 -3.54 -30.36
C SER A 3 -37.73 -4.34 -29.09
N PRO A 4 -38.22 -5.59 -28.94
CA PRO A 4 -37.96 -6.42 -27.77
C PRO A 4 -36.47 -6.70 -27.54
N LYS A 5 -35.65 -6.65 -28.59
CA LYS A 5 -34.18 -6.78 -28.50
C LYS A 5 -33.53 -5.63 -27.74
N ILE A 6 -34.09 -4.42 -27.84
CA ILE A 6 -33.60 -3.23 -27.11
C ILE A 6 -33.96 -3.34 -25.62
N LYS A 7 -35.14 -3.89 -25.29
CA LYS A 7 -35.55 -4.12 -23.89
C LYS A 7 -34.66 -5.16 -23.20
N ALA A 8 -34.35 -6.26 -23.88
CA ALA A 8 -33.45 -7.29 -23.37
C ALA A 8 -32.03 -6.77 -23.17
N GLY A 9 -31.50 -6.01 -24.14
CA GLY A 9 -30.17 -5.38 -24.03
C GLY A 9 -30.07 -4.40 -22.86
N CYS A 10 -31.11 -3.60 -22.62
CA CYS A 10 -31.12 -2.63 -21.52
C CYS A 10 -31.09 -3.31 -20.14
N GLY A 11 -31.79 -4.44 -19.98
CA GLY A 11 -31.77 -5.22 -18.74
C GLY A 11 -30.39 -5.79 -18.42
N VAL A 12 -29.69 -6.33 -19.43
CA VAL A 12 -28.32 -6.85 -19.25
C VAL A 12 -27.36 -5.72 -18.87
N VAL A 13 -27.38 -4.60 -19.60
CA VAL A 13 -26.53 -3.44 -19.29
C VAL A 13 -26.79 -2.90 -17.88
N ALA A 14 -28.06 -2.87 -17.44
CA ALA A 14 -28.41 -2.41 -16.11
C ALA A 14 -27.84 -3.31 -14.99
N VAL A 15 -27.95 -4.64 -15.11
CA VAL A 15 -27.46 -5.58 -14.10
C VAL A 15 -25.93 -5.56 -14.01
N PHE A 16 -25.24 -5.62 -15.16
CA PHE A 16 -23.77 -5.56 -15.19
C PHE A 16 -23.26 -4.19 -14.78
N GLY A 17 -23.92 -3.11 -15.19
CA GLY A 17 -23.57 -1.75 -14.79
C GLY A 17 -23.69 -1.54 -13.28
N LEU A 18 -24.78 -2.03 -12.66
CA LEU A 18 -24.97 -1.96 -11.22
C LEU A 18 -23.92 -2.81 -10.48
N GLY A 19 -23.66 -4.03 -10.95
CA GLY A 19 -22.62 -4.90 -10.37
C GLY A 19 -21.23 -4.29 -10.45
N PHE A 20 -20.89 -3.68 -11.59
CA PHE A 20 -19.60 -2.98 -11.77
C PHE A 20 -19.48 -1.77 -10.85
N LEU A 21 -20.54 -0.96 -10.71
CA LEU A 21 -20.55 0.18 -9.80
C LEU A 21 -20.39 -0.27 -8.34
N LEU A 22 -21.10 -1.32 -7.92
CA LEU A 22 -21.00 -1.84 -6.56
C LEU A 22 -19.59 -2.41 -6.29
N GLY A 23 -19.06 -3.20 -7.22
CA GLY A 23 -17.71 -3.76 -7.13
C GLY A 23 -16.64 -2.66 -7.11
N GLY A 24 -16.79 -1.63 -7.94
CA GLY A 24 -15.93 -0.46 -7.96
C GLY A 24 -15.95 0.31 -6.64
N LEU A 25 -17.14 0.48 -6.03
CA LEU A 25 -17.29 1.14 -4.73
C LEU A 25 -16.62 0.33 -3.60
N CYS A 26 -16.81 -0.99 -3.57
CA CYS A 26 -16.15 -1.87 -2.61
C CYS A 26 -14.62 -1.84 -2.76
N LEU A 27 -14.11 -1.92 -3.99
CA LEU A 27 -12.68 -1.84 -4.26
C LEU A 27 -12.12 -0.48 -3.85
N LEU A 28 -12.82 0.62 -4.16
CA LEU A 28 -12.44 1.96 -3.75
C LEU A 28 -12.37 2.08 -2.23
N PHE A 29 -13.34 1.51 -1.50
CA PHE A 29 -13.34 1.48 -0.04
C PHE A 29 -12.14 0.70 0.52
N VAL A 30 -11.84 -0.47 -0.05
CA VAL A 30 -10.65 -1.27 0.32
C VAL A 30 -9.37 -0.46 0.08
N ILE A 31 -9.23 0.16 -1.09
CA ILE A 31 -8.05 0.97 -1.42
C ILE A 31 -7.91 2.15 -0.45
N LEU A 32 -8.99 2.89 -0.19
CA LEU A 32 -8.93 4.10 0.63
C LEU A 32 -8.81 3.81 2.14
N LYS A 33 -9.26 2.66 2.63
CA LYS A 33 -9.23 2.35 4.07
C LYS A 33 -8.11 1.38 4.45
N ILE A 34 -7.93 0.30 3.69
CA ILE A 34 -7.06 -0.82 4.09
C ILE A 34 -5.61 -0.56 3.69
N VAL A 35 -5.36 0.04 2.52
CA VAL A 35 -3.99 0.37 2.07
C VAL A 35 -3.28 1.33 3.03
N PRO A 36 -3.87 2.46 3.47
CA PRO A 36 -3.19 3.35 4.42
C PRO A 36 -2.99 2.72 5.80
N LEU A 37 -3.87 1.80 6.24
CA LEU A 37 -3.66 1.01 7.47
C LEU A 37 -2.44 0.09 7.36
N SER A 38 -2.19 -0.48 6.18
CA SER A 38 -1.03 -1.34 5.94
C SER A 38 0.31 -0.58 5.94
N GLU A 39 0.28 0.75 5.82
CA GLU A 39 1.47 1.63 5.84
C GLU A 39 1.73 2.22 7.24
N GLY A 40 0.78 2.12 8.17
CA GLY A 40 0.85 2.72 9.51
C GLY A 40 1.70 1.96 10.54
N TRP A 41 2.18 0.75 10.25
CA TRP A 41 2.83 -0.16 11.23
C TRP A 41 4.09 0.41 11.91
N LYS A 42 4.61 1.57 11.46
CA LYS A 42 5.79 2.23 12.02
C LYS A 42 5.53 2.93 13.35
N SER A 43 4.31 3.39 13.62
CA SER A 43 4.02 4.11 14.87
C SER A 43 3.85 3.15 16.04
N ASP A 44 4.21 3.60 17.25
CA ASP A 44 4.03 2.82 18.49
C ASP A 44 2.56 2.38 18.64
N ARG A 45 1.62 3.22 18.21
CA ARG A 45 0.18 2.92 18.17
C ARG A 45 -0.14 1.72 17.28
N SER A 46 0.54 1.59 16.15
CA SER A 46 0.30 0.52 15.19
C SER A 46 1.04 -0.76 15.57
N LYS A 47 2.22 -0.66 16.20
CA LYS A 47 2.88 -1.79 16.86
C LYS A 47 1.98 -2.38 17.97
N GLU A 48 1.40 -1.50 18.78
CA GLU A 48 0.42 -1.88 19.80
C GLU A 48 -0.85 -2.48 19.19
N PHE A 49 -1.35 -1.94 18.08
CA PHE A 49 -2.46 -2.54 17.33
C PHE A 49 -2.15 -3.97 16.88
N VAL A 50 -0.96 -4.22 16.30
CA VAL A 50 -0.57 -5.57 15.85
C VAL A 50 -0.45 -6.53 17.02
N ALA A 51 0.21 -6.11 18.11
CA ALA A 51 0.35 -6.94 19.32
C ALA A 51 -1.01 -7.26 19.95
N ASN A 52 -1.91 -6.28 20.05
CA ASN A 52 -3.26 -6.47 20.58
C ASN A 52 -4.14 -7.31 19.65
N HIS A 53 -4.03 -7.13 18.33
CA HIS A 53 -4.76 -7.92 17.36
C HIS A 53 -4.34 -9.40 17.43
N LEU A 54 -3.04 -9.68 17.47
CA LEU A 54 -2.52 -11.03 17.66
C LEU A 54 -2.94 -11.62 19.01
N GLY A 55 -2.84 -10.84 20.08
CA GLY A 55 -3.26 -11.26 21.41
C GLY A 55 -4.74 -11.61 21.49
N ASN A 56 -5.61 -10.86 20.80
CA ASN A 56 -7.04 -11.13 20.72
C ASN A 56 -7.38 -12.33 19.84
N GLN A 57 -6.67 -12.53 18.73
CA GLN A 57 -6.92 -13.67 17.82
C GLN A 57 -6.45 -15.00 18.40
N LEU A 58 -5.50 -14.98 19.34
CA LEU A 58 -4.92 -16.16 19.97
C LEU A 58 -5.37 -16.34 21.43
N ASP A 59 -6.32 -15.52 21.89
CA ASP A 59 -6.83 -15.52 23.27
C ASP A 59 -5.73 -15.51 24.34
N LEU A 60 -4.69 -14.68 24.14
CA LEU A 60 -3.55 -14.60 25.04
C LEU A 60 -3.92 -13.92 26.37
N THR A 61 -3.38 -14.44 27.47
CA THR A 61 -3.48 -13.79 28.80
C THR A 61 -2.69 -12.48 28.83
N ASP A 62 -2.95 -11.65 29.84
CA ASP A 62 -2.26 -10.37 29.99
C ASP A 62 -0.74 -10.55 30.17
N GLU A 63 -0.32 -11.58 30.91
CA GLU A 63 1.09 -11.92 31.08
C GLU A 63 1.74 -12.34 29.77
N GLN A 64 1.03 -13.14 28.94
CA GLN A 64 1.51 -13.55 27.62
C GLN A 64 1.58 -12.36 26.66
N ARG A 65 0.65 -11.41 26.74
CA ARG A 65 0.66 -10.18 25.93
C ARG A 65 1.86 -9.30 26.27
N VAL A 66 2.21 -9.17 27.56
CA VAL A 66 3.41 -8.44 28.00
C VAL A 66 4.68 -9.08 27.43
N GLN A 67 4.75 -10.41 27.40
CA GLN A 67 5.89 -11.13 26.80
C GLN A 67 5.91 -11.06 25.27
N LEU A 68 4.75 -11.03 24.61
CA LEU A 68 4.64 -10.99 23.15
C LEU A 68 5.06 -9.64 22.55
N ARG A 69 4.74 -8.53 23.22
CA ARG A 69 5.03 -7.15 22.76
C ARG A 69 6.46 -6.95 22.24
N PRO A 70 7.53 -7.22 23.03
CA PRO A 70 8.89 -7.01 22.55
C PRO A 70 9.27 -7.89 21.35
N ILE A 71 8.70 -9.10 21.24
CA ILE A 71 8.94 -10.01 20.10
C ILE A 71 8.33 -9.44 18.82
N VAL A 72 7.10 -8.94 18.91
CA VAL A 72 6.40 -8.31 17.78
C VAL A 72 7.12 -7.04 17.35
N ASP A 73 7.54 -6.21 18.30
CA ASP A 73 8.26 -4.96 18.01
C ASP A 73 9.58 -5.23 17.29
N GLU A 74 10.38 -6.20 17.78
CA GLU A 74 11.62 -6.60 17.13
C GLU A 74 11.37 -7.16 15.72
N ALA A 75 10.34 -8.00 15.55
CA ALA A 75 10.00 -8.57 14.26
C ALA A 75 9.58 -7.50 13.24
N LEU A 76 8.79 -6.51 13.67
CA LEU A 76 8.37 -5.38 12.83
C LEU A 76 9.57 -4.52 12.44
N GLU A 77 10.47 -4.21 13.39
CA GLU A 77 11.69 -3.43 13.13
C GLU A 77 12.64 -4.17 12.18
N ARG A 78 12.80 -5.49 12.36
CA ARG A 78 13.63 -6.30 11.46
C ARG A 78 13.05 -6.35 10.05
N ARG A 79 11.73 -6.54 9.92
CA ARG A 79 11.03 -6.49 8.63
C ARG A 79 11.19 -5.13 7.96
N TRP A 80 11.15 -4.05 8.74
CA TRP A 80 11.38 -2.70 8.24
C TRP A 80 12.76 -2.55 7.63
N LYS A 81 13.79 -2.92 8.41
CA LYS A 81 15.18 -2.82 8.01
C LYS A 81 15.40 -3.57 6.70
N LEU A 82 14.95 -4.82 6.62
CA LEU A 82 15.05 -5.62 5.40
C LEU A 82 14.38 -4.94 4.20
N ARG A 83 13.16 -4.40 4.37
CA ARG A 83 12.45 -3.70 3.30
C ARG A 83 13.18 -2.43 2.86
N ARG A 84 13.66 -1.63 3.81
CA ARG A 84 14.39 -0.40 3.52
C ARG A 84 15.68 -0.71 2.78
N ASP A 85 16.46 -1.66 3.27
CA ASP A 85 17.76 -2.02 2.71
C ASP A 85 17.56 -2.59 1.29
N TYR A 86 16.53 -3.43 1.07
CA TYR A 86 16.13 -3.87 -0.27
C TYR A 86 15.79 -2.72 -1.21
N LEU A 87 14.96 -1.75 -0.77
CA LEU A 87 14.56 -0.62 -1.61
C LEU A 87 15.74 0.31 -1.95
N MET A 88 16.68 0.49 -1.02
CA MET A 88 17.89 1.27 -1.25
C MET A 88 18.80 0.58 -2.27
N GLU A 89 18.98 -0.74 -2.13
CA GLU A 89 19.81 -1.51 -3.06
C GLU A 89 19.20 -1.61 -4.45
N ASP A 90 17.88 -1.84 -4.55
CA ASP A 90 17.14 -1.82 -5.82
C ASP A 90 17.27 -0.46 -6.52
N GLN A 91 17.14 0.63 -5.77
CA GLN A 91 17.37 1.97 -6.29
C GLN A 91 18.82 2.14 -6.77
N ARG A 92 19.82 1.64 -6.03
CA ARG A 92 21.22 1.72 -6.43
C ARG A 92 21.45 0.98 -7.76
N LEU A 93 21.06 -0.29 -7.84
CA LEU A 93 21.19 -1.14 -9.02
C LEU A 93 20.52 -0.51 -10.26
N LEU A 94 19.28 -0.02 -10.10
CA LEU A 94 18.55 0.63 -11.18
C LEU A 94 19.31 1.85 -11.72
N ASN A 95 19.90 2.67 -10.85
CA ASN A 95 20.56 3.92 -11.25
C ASN A 95 21.96 3.73 -11.81
N GLU A 96 22.74 2.85 -11.20
CA GLU A 96 24.19 2.74 -11.45
C GLU A 96 24.48 1.69 -12.52
N GLU A 97 23.68 0.64 -12.62
CA GLU A 97 23.96 -0.50 -13.48
C GLU A 97 23.00 -0.54 -14.66
N TYR A 98 21.70 -0.69 -14.41
CA TYR A 98 20.74 -0.95 -15.48
C TYR A 98 20.38 0.28 -16.31
N PHE A 99 20.19 1.46 -15.69
CA PHE A 99 19.78 2.64 -16.43
C PHE A 99 20.83 3.09 -17.45
N PRO A 100 22.15 3.15 -17.15
CA PRO A 100 23.17 3.47 -18.14
C PRO A 100 23.17 2.52 -19.35
N GLU A 101 23.05 1.21 -19.11
CA GLU A 101 23.00 0.19 -20.18
C GLU A 101 21.78 0.39 -21.08
N VAL A 102 20.60 0.57 -20.49
CA VAL A 102 19.37 0.83 -21.26
C VAL A 102 19.48 2.16 -21.99
N ALA A 103 19.98 3.21 -21.33
CA ALA A 103 20.10 4.54 -21.91
C ALA A 103 21.03 4.57 -23.14
N ALA A 104 22.05 3.71 -23.19
CA ALA A 104 22.94 3.59 -24.35
C ALA A 104 22.20 3.14 -25.64
N LEU A 105 21.10 2.41 -25.50
CA LEU A 105 20.29 1.92 -26.62
C LEU A 105 19.21 2.91 -27.07
N LEU A 106 19.05 4.03 -26.36
CA LEU A 106 17.98 5.00 -26.59
C LEU A 106 18.46 6.20 -27.41
N THR A 107 17.54 6.77 -28.19
CA THR A 107 17.72 8.12 -28.77
C THR A 107 17.73 9.17 -27.67
N ASP A 108 18.28 10.35 -27.94
CA ASP A 108 18.39 11.40 -26.91
C ASP A 108 17.02 11.88 -26.38
N LYS A 109 16.00 11.91 -27.26
CA LYS A 109 14.62 12.20 -26.87
C LYS A 109 14.04 11.13 -25.94
N GLN A 110 14.37 9.85 -26.18
CA GLN A 110 13.96 8.74 -25.31
C GLN A 110 14.73 8.72 -23.98
N LYS A 111 16.03 9.03 -23.98
CA LYS A 111 16.84 9.18 -22.75
C LYS A 111 16.24 10.23 -21.82
N GLU A 112 15.83 11.37 -22.36
CA GLU A 112 15.20 12.43 -21.56
C GLU A 112 13.87 11.98 -20.95
N LYS A 113 13.05 11.26 -21.71
CA LYS A 113 11.82 10.66 -21.18
C LYS A 113 12.12 9.61 -20.10
N ALA A 114 13.11 8.76 -20.32
CA ALA A 114 13.52 7.70 -19.40
C ALA A 114 14.04 8.29 -18.07
N ARG A 115 14.83 9.37 -18.11
CA ARG A 115 15.26 10.12 -16.92
C ARG A 115 14.07 10.62 -16.10
N LYS A 116 13.07 11.22 -16.75
CA LYS A 116 11.86 11.71 -16.06
C LYS A 116 11.07 10.58 -15.40
N LEU A 117 10.98 9.41 -16.05
CA LEU A 117 10.33 8.23 -15.48
C LEU A 117 11.07 7.72 -14.24
N LEU A 118 12.39 7.63 -14.33
CA LEU A 118 13.26 7.23 -13.23
C LEU A 118 13.14 8.19 -12.03
N GLU A 119 13.17 9.50 -12.26
CA GLU A 119 13.01 10.51 -11.20
C GLU A 119 11.63 10.47 -10.53
N ARG A 120 10.56 10.23 -11.31
CA ARG A 120 9.22 10.02 -10.77
C ARG A 120 9.18 8.77 -9.88
N TRP A 121 9.71 7.67 -10.37
CA TRP A 121 9.79 6.42 -9.62
C TRP A 121 10.59 6.58 -8.32
N LYS A 122 11.75 7.24 -8.33
CA LYS A 122 12.54 7.54 -7.12
C LYS A 122 11.75 8.31 -6.08
N ARG A 123 10.98 9.31 -6.53
CA ARG A 123 10.12 10.10 -5.63
C ARG A 123 9.07 9.23 -4.96
N ASP A 124 8.42 8.36 -5.73
CA ASP A 124 7.39 7.44 -5.23
C ASP A 124 7.98 6.40 -4.25
N GLN A 125 9.23 5.96 -4.45
CA GLN A 125 9.93 5.08 -3.52
C GLN A 125 10.39 5.80 -2.24
N LYS A 126 10.83 7.05 -2.34
CA LYS A 126 11.23 7.86 -1.18
C LYS A 126 10.09 7.99 -0.17
N PHE A 127 8.85 8.16 -0.65
CA PHE A 127 7.66 8.16 0.21
C PHE A 127 7.43 6.87 0.99
N LYS A 128 7.92 5.72 0.50
CA LYS A 128 7.80 4.43 1.20
C LYS A 128 8.89 4.26 2.27
N ILE A 129 10.04 4.89 2.07
CA ILE A 129 11.22 4.81 2.94
C ILE A 129 11.15 5.81 4.11
N ASP A 130 10.49 6.96 3.92
CA ASP A 130 10.41 8.02 4.94
C ASP A 130 9.67 7.57 6.23
N PRO A 131 10.30 7.63 7.41
CA PRO A 131 9.67 7.31 8.68
C PRO A 131 8.87 8.47 9.29
N SER A 132 8.98 9.70 8.76
CA SER A 132 8.42 10.93 9.36
C SER A 132 7.00 11.29 8.94
N LYS A 133 6.39 10.55 8.01
CA LYS A 133 5.03 10.83 7.55
C LYS A 133 4.03 10.47 8.66
N PRO A 134 3.16 11.41 9.09
CA PRO A 134 2.18 11.11 10.12
C PRO A 134 1.21 10.04 9.64
N ASP A 135 0.90 9.11 10.52
CA ASP A 135 -0.04 8.02 10.32
C ASP A 135 -1.31 8.57 9.67
N ALA A 136 -1.63 8.16 8.43
CA ALA A 136 -2.90 8.53 7.82
C ALA A 136 -4.11 8.04 8.68
N GLY A 137 -3.87 7.09 9.59
CA GLY A 137 -4.82 6.62 10.62
C GLY A 137 -4.95 7.52 11.86
N ALA A 138 -4.15 8.56 12.04
CA ALA A 138 -4.30 9.52 13.15
C ALA A 138 -5.50 10.46 12.96
N ILE A 139 -6.03 10.58 11.72
CA ILE A 139 -7.09 11.53 11.38
C ILE A 139 -8.50 10.92 11.52
N SER A 140 -8.64 9.61 11.75
CA SER A 140 -9.95 8.93 11.68
C SER A 140 -10.36 8.09 12.89
N SER A 141 -9.76 8.27 14.08
CA SER A 141 -10.39 7.74 15.29
C SER A 141 -11.51 8.70 15.69
N PRO A 142 -12.80 8.34 15.60
CA PRO A 142 -13.85 9.14 16.23
C PRO A 142 -13.61 9.15 17.76
N PRO A 143 -13.96 10.22 18.48
CA PRO A 143 -13.90 10.21 19.92
C PRO A 143 -14.76 9.05 20.44
N THR A 144 -14.16 8.15 21.22
CA THR A 144 -14.89 7.15 21.99
C THR A 144 -15.88 7.86 22.92
N PRO A 145 -17.12 7.36 23.06
CA PRO A 145 -18.10 7.90 24.00
C PRO A 145 -17.64 7.74 25.45
#